data_AF-A0AAQ3UU78-F1
#
_entry.id   AF-A0AAQ3UU78-F1
#
_cell.length_a   1.000
_cell.length_b   1.000
_cell.length_c   1.000
_cell.angle_alpha   90.00
_cell.angle_beta   90.00
_cell.angle_gamma   90.00
#
_symmetry.space_group_name_H-M   'P 1'
#
loop_
_entity.id
_entity.type
_entity.pdbx_description
1 polymer ?
#
loop_
_entity_poly.entity_id
_entity_poly.type
_entity_poly.pdbx_seq_one_letter_code
_entity_poly.pdbx_strand_id
1 'polypeptide(L)'
;PIPLKKNKRPRGPTKKENFEEKYTITHVGDDGQPLQPVKAATKFVNYCGIIVRENIPISTSLEKSDHEESVVPQSVPKAQKELLWRELSNKFTLPKGIEQIVKQWALKKMAIVLQTFKTKIWANYYKESEAAKACSKQNSGISRKRKYNHKMGPGGYRRSIPKWEKMEAELEQRGVNLPTANWPQRSKCWYYGYGGSLSSDGTLIFSDKIKRAAERLVEAIDKSSKGEFVPEREKDELTWALENREHPGRTRGLGNVTWKVGFPEDRGSYRKRRTLSEADAKIRSLEGKLDGITEDMAFLRHILAQNGINTAPQTRPHADMIASYKKSSVASTQLIPGQNDDQEEAQQMAEEAQ
;
A
#
# COMPACT_ATOMS: atom_id res chain seq x y z
N PRO A 1 -20.69 -2.68 31.33
CA PRO A 1 -20.63 -3.69 30.24
C PRO A 1 -20.98 -3.07 28.89
N ILE A 2 -19.98 -2.79 28.04
CA ILE A 2 -20.20 -2.27 26.68
C ILE A 2 -20.79 -3.42 25.85
N PRO A 3 -21.97 -3.26 25.22
CA PRO A 3 -22.57 -4.34 24.45
C PRO A 3 -21.71 -4.65 23.23
N LEU A 4 -21.23 -5.90 23.15
CA LEU A 4 -20.48 -6.42 22.01
C LEU A 4 -21.33 -6.21 20.74
N LYS A 5 -20.80 -5.45 19.77
CA LYS A 5 -21.42 -5.26 18.46
C LYS A 5 -21.64 -6.64 17.84
N LYS A 6 -22.90 -7.04 17.66
CA LYS A 6 -23.26 -8.27 16.94
C LYS A 6 -22.66 -8.20 15.52
N ASN A 7 -21.77 -9.14 15.20
CA ASN A 7 -21.25 -9.29 13.84
C ASN A 7 -22.42 -9.54 12.89
N LYS A 8 -22.68 -8.60 11.98
CA LYS A 8 -23.68 -8.79 10.92
C LYS A 8 -23.18 -9.94 10.04
N ARG A 9 -23.97 -11.02 9.97
CA ARG A 9 -23.68 -12.14 9.06
C ARG A 9 -23.53 -11.61 7.63
N PRO A 10 -22.61 -12.16 6.82
CA PRO A 10 -22.49 -11.78 5.42
C PRO A 10 -23.85 -11.99 4.74
N ARG A 11 -24.28 -10.99 3.96
CA ARG A 11 -25.53 -11.10 3.18
C ARG A 11 -25.33 -12.18 2.13
N GLY A 12 -26.22 -13.18 2.13
CA GLY A 12 -26.21 -14.25 1.13
C GLY A 12 -26.51 -13.75 -0.29
N PRO A 13 -26.28 -14.58 -1.32
CA PRO A 13 -26.57 -14.22 -2.71
C PRO A 13 -28.07 -13.94 -2.89
N THR A 14 -28.39 -12.97 -3.74
CA THR A 14 -29.78 -12.70 -4.12
C THR A 14 -30.25 -13.79 -5.09
N LYS A 15 -31.33 -14.50 -4.75
CA LYS A 15 -31.92 -15.57 -5.55
C LYS A 15 -33.13 -15.10 -6.35
N LYS A 16 -33.44 -15.75 -7.49
CA LYS A 16 -34.67 -15.49 -8.28
C LYS A 16 -35.94 -15.70 -7.45
N GLU A 17 -35.95 -16.65 -6.52
CA GLU A 17 -37.04 -16.96 -5.58
C GLU A 17 -37.45 -15.77 -4.68
N ASN A 18 -36.55 -14.80 -4.46
CA ASN A 18 -36.77 -13.67 -3.57
C ASN A 18 -37.42 -12.46 -4.27
N PHE A 19 -38.01 -12.67 -5.44
CA PHE A 19 -38.71 -11.66 -6.23
C PHE A 19 -40.19 -11.97 -6.26
N GLU A 20 -41.00 -10.94 -6.02
CA GLU A 20 -42.46 -11.01 -6.14
C GLU A 20 -42.88 -11.35 -7.59
N GLU A 21 -44.16 -11.66 -7.78
CA GLU A 21 -44.70 -12.07 -9.07
C GLU A 21 -44.48 -11.00 -10.16
N LYS A 22 -44.72 -9.72 -9.85
CA LYS A 22 -44.54 -8.60 -10.78
C LYS A 22 -44.24 -7.26 -10.08
N TYR A 23 -43.37 -6.46 -10.66
CA TYR A 23 -43.02 -5.11 -10.18
C TYR A 23 -43.46 -4.04 -11.20
N THR A 24 -44.08 -2.97 -10.75
CA THR A 24 -44.47 -1.84 -11.62
C THR A 24 -43.44 -0.71 -11.54
N ILE A 25 -42.90 -0.30 -12.68
CA ILE A 25 -42.05 0.90 -12.79
C ILE A 25 -42.95 2.06 -13.25
N THR A 26 -42.96 3.15 -12.49
CA THR A 26 -43.79 4.33 -12.77
C THR A 26 -43.01 5.43 -13.48
N HIS A 27 -41.73 5.61 -13.14
CA HIS A 27 -40.89 6.66 -13.70
C HIS A 27 -39.55 6.11 -14.18
N VAL A 28 -39.18 6.49 -15.40
CA VAL A 28 -37.93 6.15 -16.07
C VAL A 28 -37.23 7.45 -16.46
N GLY A 29 -35.91 7.52 -16.25
CA GLY A 29 -35.10 8.66 -16.67
C GLY A 29 -34.91 8.72 -18.19
N ASP A 30 -34.40 9.84 -18.69
CA ASP A 30 -34.20 10.08 -20.13
C ASP A 30 -33.26 9.05 -20.79
N ASP A 31 -32.36 8.46 -20.00
CA ASP A 31 -31.42 7.42 -20.42
C ASP A 31 -32.03 6.00 -20.43
N GLY A 32 -33.28 5.83 -20.00
CA GLY A 32 -33.94 4.54 -19.84
C GLY A 32 -33.77 3.91 -18.46
N GLN A 33 -33.16 4.60 -17.49
CA GLN A 33 -33.00 4.08 -16.14
C GLN A 33 -34.33 4.02 -15.39
N PRO A 34 -34.76 2.87 -14.85
CA PRO A 34 -35.89 2.82 -13.92
C PRO A 34 -35.51 3.54 -12.62
N LEU A 35 -36.28 4.57 -12.24
CA LEU A 35 -36.01 5.39 -11.06
C LEU A 35 -37.05 5.16 -9.95
N GLN A 36 -38.33 5.03 -10.32
CA GLN A 36 -39.41 4.86 -9.33
C GLN A 36 -40.35 3.70 -9.67
N PRO A 37 -40.90 3.03 -8.65
CA PRO A 37 -40.57 3.14 -7.22
C PRO A 37 -39.15 2.66 -6.88
N VAL A 38 -38.47 3.27 -5.90
CA VAL A 38 -37.04 2.98 -5.57
C VAL A 38 -36.80 1.49 -5.28
N LYS A 39 -37.75 0.83 -4.60
CA LYS A 39 -37.70 -0.61 -4.34
C LYS A 39 -37.73 -1.42 -5.64
N ALA A 40 -38.64 -1.10 -6.55
CA ALA A 40 -38.80 -1.78 -7.83
C ALA A 40 -37.59 -1.51 -8.75
N ALA A 41 -37.06 -0.28 -8.80
CA ALA A 41 -35.84 0.07 -9.52
C ALA A 41 -34.61 -0.72 -9.01
N THR A 42 -34.47 -0.85 -7.68
CA THR A 42 -33.40 -1.66 -7.08
C THR A 42 -33.55 -3.14 -7.46
N LYS A 43 -34.79 -3.67 -7.41
CA LYS A 43 -35.10 -5.04 -7.83
C LYS A 43 -34.82 -5.24 -9.32
N PHE A 44 -35.12 -4.26 -10.18
CA PHE A 44 -34.83 -4.31 -11.61
C PHE A 44 -33.35 -4.57 -11.88
N VAL A 45 -32.46 -3.77 -11.25
CA VAL A 45 -31.00 -3.94 -11.39
C VAL A 45 -30.52 -5.28 -10.83
N ASN A 46 -31.06 -5.70 -9.68
CA ASN A 46 -30.71 -6.98 -9.09
C ASN A 46 -31.11 -8.16 -9.99
N TYR A 47 -32.32 -8.11 -10.56
CA TYR A 47 -32.85 -9.15 -11.45
C TYR A 47 -32.07 -9.21 -12.77
N CYS A 48 -31.71 -8.04 -13.35
CA CYS A 48 -30.79 -7.96 -14.49
C CYS A 48 -29.51 -8.74 -14.23
N GLY A 49 -28.92 -8.57 -13.03
CA GLY A 49 -27.72 -9.29 -12.66
C GLY A 49 -27.91 -10.81 -12.55
N ILE A 50 -29.08 -11.27 -12.12
CA ILE A 50 -29.36 -12.70 -11.96
C ILE A 50 -29.57 -13.35 -13.34
N ILE A 51 -30.45 -12.79 -14.17
CA ILE A 51 -30.75 -13.33 -15.51
C ILE A 51 -29.45 -13.49 -16.33
N VAL A 52 -28.59 -12.46 -16.31
CA VAL A 52 -27.35 -12.49 -17.09
C VAL A 52 -26.38 -13.56 -16.61
N ARG A 53 -26.27 -13.77 -15.30
CA ARG A 53 -25.37 -14.78 -14.74
C ARG A 53 -25.86 -16.22 -14.97
N GLU A 54 -27.16 -16.42 -15.13
CA GLU A 54 -27.73 -17.74 -15.43
C GLU A 54 -27.70 -18.07 -16.93
N ASN A 55 -27.91 -17.06 -17.78
CA ASN A 55 -28.08 -17.27 -19.22
C ASN A 55 -26.82 -17.00 -20.06
N ILE A 56 -25.82 -16.26 -19.54
CA ILE A 56 -24.59 -15.94 -20.27
C ILE A 56 -23.39 -16.64 -19.61
N PRO A 57 -22.68 -17.53 -20.33
CA PRO A 57 -21.46 -18.15 -19.85
C PRO A 57 -20.38 -17.13 -19.46
N ILE A 58 -19.61 -17.46 -18.43
CA ILE A 58 -18.47 -16.65 -17.98
C ILE A 58 -17.41 -16.53 -19.10
N SER A 59 -17.27 -17.55 -19.95
CA SER A 59 -16.35 -17.58 -21.09
C SER A 59 -16.74 -16.67 -22.25
N THR A 60 -17.98 -16.17 -22.32
CA THR A 60 -18.43 -15.32 -23.44
C THR A 60 -17.63 -14.02 -23.50
N SER A 61 -16.86 -13.80 -24.57
CA SER A 61 -16.12 -12.55 -24.73
C SER A 61 -17.08 -11.37 -24.89
N LEU A 62 -16.85 -10.31 -24.11
CA LEU A 62 -17.62 -9.06 -24.18
C LEU A 62 -16.91 -8.00 -25.02
N GLU A 63 -15.65 -8.25 -25.40
CA GLU A 63 -14.86 -7.39 -26.28
C GLU A 63 -15.09 -7.80 -27.74
N LYS A 64 -15.13 -6.81 -28.61
CA LYS A 64 -14.99 -7.04 -30.05
C LYS A 64 -13.48 -7.04 -30.32
N SER A 65 -12.88 -8.19 -30.59
CA SER A 65 -11.56 -8.23 -31.23
C SER A 65 -11.72 -8.06 -32.74
N ASP A 66 -10.73 -7.45 -33.39
CA ASP A 66 -10.67 -7.28 -34.85
C ASP A 66 -10.08 -8.51 -35.58
N HIS A 67 -9.88 -9.62 -34.87
CA HIS A 67 -9.29 -10.84 -35.41
C HIS A 67 -10.37 -11.90 -35.68
N GLU A 68 -10.44 -12.38 -36.93
CA GLU A 68 -11.50 -13.26 -37.48
C GLU A 68 -11.46 -14.72 -36.97
N GLU A 69 -10.45 -15.11 -36.20
CA GLU A 69 -10.17 -16.52 -35.90
C GLU A 69 -10.41 -16.90 -34.42
N SER A 70 -11.55 -16.48 -33.86
CA SER A 70 -11.97 -16.91 -32.50
C SER A 70 -13.16 -17.85 -32.53
N VAL A 71 -13.01 -19.04 -31.94
CA VAL A 71 -14.05 -20.07 -31.75
C VAL A 71 -15.08 -19.67 -30.66
N VAL A 72 -14.80 -18.61 -29.89
CA VAL A 72 -15.67 -18.14 -28.81
C VAL A 72 -16.61 -17.05 -29.32
N PRO A 73 -17.94 -17.11 -29.08
CA PRO A 73 -18.87 -16.08 -29.54
C PRO A 73 -18.44 -14.67 -29.12
N GLN A 74 -17.90 -13.92 -30.08
CA GLN A 74 -17.56 -12.49 -29.97
C GLN A 74 -18.88 -11.71 -29.92
N SER A 75 -19.16 -11.10 -28.78
CA SER A 75 -20.45 -10.48 -28.43
C SER A 75 -21.61 -11.46 -28.20
N VAL A 76 -22.39 -11.18 -27.16
CA VAL A 76 -23.66 -11.87 -26.85
C VAL A 76 -24.56 -11.88 -28.10
N PRO A 77 -24.93 -13.07 -28.62
CA PRO A 77 -25.84 -13.23 -29.75
C PRO A 77 -27.14 -12.45 -29.57
N LYS A 78 -27.71 -11.95 -30.68
CA LYS A 78 -28.97 -11.19 -30.66
C LYS A 78 -30.10 -11.99 -30.01
N ALA A 79 -30.19 -13.29 -30.27
CA ALA A 79 -31.18 -14.19 -29.67
C ALA A 79 -31.06 -14.24 -28.13
N GLN A 80 -29.84 -14.26 -27.59
CA GLN A 80 -29.64 -14.21 -26.14
C GLN A 80 -30.05 -12.86 -25.57
N LYS A 81 -29.73 -11.73 -26.23
CA LYS A 81 -30.19 -10.39 -25.79
C LYS A 81 -31.72 -10.30 -25.73
N GLU A 82 -32.42 -10.89 -26.69
CA GLU A 82 -33.88 -10.95 -26.69
C GLU A 82 -34.42 -11.84 -25.56
N LEU A 83 -33.78 -12.99 -25.31
CA LEU A 83 -34.15 -13.87 -24.19
C LEU A 83 -34.00 -13.15 -22.84
N LEU A 84 -32.88 -12.44 -22.63
CA LEU A 84 -32.64 -11.66 -21.40
C LEU A 84 -33.71 -10.58 -21.21
N TRP A 85 -34.06 -9.86 -22.29
CA TRP A 85 -35.09 -8.84 -22.26
C TRP A 85 -36.48 -9.42 -22.00
N ARG A 86 -36.81 -10.56 -22.60
CA ARG A 86 -38.07 -11.27 -22.39
C ARG A 86 -38.22 -11.71 -20.94
N GLU A 87 -37.21 -12.33 -20.36
CA GLU A 87 -37.23 -12.71 -18.93
C GLU A 87 -37.41 -11.49 -18.02
N LEU A 88 -36.72 -10.38 -18.33
CA LEU A 88 -36.84 -9.15 -17.56
C LEU A 88 -38.25 -8.55 -17.69
N SER A 89 -38.77 -8.42 -18.90
CA SER A 89 -40.08 -7.80 -19.17
C SER A 89 -41.24 -8.61 -18.59
N ASN A 90 -41.10 -9.93 -18.48
CA ASN A 90 -42.10 -10.77 -17.82
C ASN A 90 -42.28 -10.39 -16.34
N LYS A 91 -41.23 -9.90 -15.68
CA LYS A 91 -41.25 -9.53 -14.25
C LYS A 91 -41.53 -8.08 -13.96
N PHE A 92 -41.40 -7.19 -14.95
CA PHE A 92 -41.55 -5.74 -14.74
C PHE A 92 -42.56 -5.14 -15.71
N THR A 93 -43.58 -4.46 -15.17
CA THR A 93 -44.51 -3.65 -15.96
C THR A 93 -43.90 -2.27 -16.19
N LEU A 94 -43.78 -1.87 -17.46
CA LEU A 94 -43.21 -0.59 -17.89
C LEU A 94 -44.32 0.34 -18.42
N PRO A 95 -44.11 1.67 -18.36
CA PRO A 95 -44.96 2.64 -19.06
C PRO A 95 -44.95 2.41 -20.58
N LYS A 96 -46.09 2.69 -21.24
CA LYS A 96 -46.24 2.50 -22.69
C LYS A 96 -45.32 3.46 -23.45
N GLY A 97 -44.67 2.96 -24.51
CA GLY A 97 -43.88 3.77 -25.45
C GLY A 97 -42.40 3.96 -25.10
N ILE A 98 -41.94 3.55 -23.90
CA ILE A 98 -40.53 3.71 -23.47
C ILE A 98 -39.74 2.40 -23.39
N GLU A 99 -40.37 1.28 -23.78
CA GLU A 99 -39.79 -0.07 -23.65
C GLU A 99 -38.43 -0.19 -24.35
N GLN A 100 -38.27 0.40 -25.54
CA GLN A 100 -37.05 0.30 -26.31
C GLN A 100 -35.87 1.02 -25.64
N ILE A 101 -36.12 2.17 -25.01
CA ILE A 101 -35.09 2.95 -24.29
C ILE A 101 -34.68 2.18 -23.03
N VAL A 102 -35.66 1.66 -22.28
CA VAL A 102 -35.41 0.81 -21.10
C VAL A 102 -34.65 -0.46 -21.47
N LYS A 103 -34.98 -1.09 -22.61
CA LYS A 103 -34.28 -2.28 -23.12
C LYS A 103 -32.82 -2.00 -23.40
N GLN A 104 -32.50 -0.90 -24.09
CA GLN A 104 -31.11 -0.50 -24.35
C GLN A 104 -30.35 -0.26 -23.05
N TRP A 105 -30.96 0.46 -22.10
CA TRP A 105 -30.36 0.70 -20.79
C TRP A 105 -30.14 -0.59 -20.00
N ALA A 106 -31.13 -1.48 -19.96
CA ALA A 106 -31.07 -2.75 -19.26
C ALA A 106 -29.96 -3.64 -19.80
N LEU A 107 -29.83 -3.76 -21.12
CA LEU A 107 -28.76 -4.54 -21.75
C LEU A 107 -27.36 -3.95 -21.46
N LYS A 108 -27.21 -2.62 -21.46
CA LYS A 108 -25.96 -1.97 -21.02
C LYS A 108 -25.66 -2.28 -19.56
N LYS A 109 -26.67 -2.19 -18.69
CA LYS A 109 -26.52 -2.51 -17.26
C LYS A 109 -26.13 -3.96 -17.03
N MET A 110 -26.76 -4.87 -17.76
CA MET A 110 -26.48 -6.31 -17.78
C MET A 110 -25.02 -6.60 -18.14
N ALA A 111 -24.49 -5.95 -19.18
CA ALA A 111 -23.08 -6.06 -19.57
C ALA A 111 -22.13 -5.60 -18.45
N ILE A 112 -22.39 -4.45 -17.82
CA ILE A 112 -21.58 -3.93 -16.69
C ILE A 112 -21.61 -4.90 -15.50
N VAL A 113 -22.78 -5.46 -15.19
CA VAL A 113 -22.94 -6.41 -14.08
C VAL A 113 -22.18 -7.71 -14.35
N LEU A 114 -22.21 -8.22 -15.59
CA LEU A 114 -21.44 -9.39 -15.98
C LEU A 114 -19.94 -9.13 -15.90
N GLN A 115 -19.45 -8.01 -16.43
CA GLN A 115 -18.03 -7.67 -16.36
C GLN A 115 -17.55 -7.58 -14.91
N THR A 116 -18.31 -6.88 -14.05
CA THR A 116 -18.00 -6.78 -12.62
C THR A 116 -17.98 -8.15 -11.95
N PHE A 117 -18.89 -9.05 -12.35
CA PHE A 117 -18.93 -10.42 -11.85
C PHE A 117 -17.70 -11.22 -12.26
N LYS A 118 -17.28 -11.15 -13.54
CA LYS A 118 -16.05 -11.78 -14.03
C LYS A 118 -14.81 -11.30 -13.28
N THR A 119 -14.65 -9.99 -13.11
CA THR A 119 -13.52 -9.42 -12.36
C THR A 119 -13.50 -9.92 -10.91
N LYS A 120 -14.66 -10.05 -10.26
CA LYS A 120 -14.76 -10.59 -8.89
C LYS A 120 -14.41 -12.07 -8.81
N ILE A 121 -14.88 -12.89 -9.74
CA ILE A 121 -14.52 -14.31 -9.81
C ILE A 121 -13.01 -14.45 -9.99
N TRP A 122 -12.44 -13.76 -10.97
CA TRP A 122 -11.00 -13.81 -11.22
C TRP A 122 -10.20 -13.35 -10.00
N ALA A 123 -10.61 -12.28 -9.33
CA ALA A 123 -9.96 -11.82 -8.11
C ALA A 123 -10.02 -12.84 -6.95
N ASN A 124 -11.08 -13.64 -6.87
CA ASN A 124 -11.20 -14.70 -5.86
C ASN A 124 -10.36 -15.93 -6.24
N TYR A 125 -10.43 -16.35 -7.50
CA TYR A 125 -9.58 -17.42 -8.04
C TYR A 125 -8.09 -17.09 -7.85
N TYR A 126 -7.68 -15.87 -8.19
CA TYR A 126 -6.30 -15.42 -8.00
C TYR A 126 -5.89 -15.46 -6.53
N LYS A 127 -6.76 -15.06 -5.58
CA LYS A 127 -6.46 -15.16 -4.14
C LYS A 127 -6.25 -16.60 -3.67
N GLU A 128 -6.88 -17.57 -4.33
CA GLU A 128 -6.73 -19.00 -4.04
C GLU A 128 -5.51 -19.62 -4.73
N SER A 129 -4.88 -18.93 -5.68
CA SER A 129 -3.64 -19.38 -6.30
C SER A 129 -2.49 -19.51 -5.28
N GLU A 130 -1.60 -20.46 -5.51
CA GLU A 130 -0.44 -20.68 -4.64
C GLU A 130 0.48 -19.46 -4.59
N ALA A 131 0.66 -18.76 -5.72
CA ALA A 131 1.41 -17.51 -5.78
C ALA A 131 0.83 -16.42 -4.86
N ALA A 132 -0.50 -16.24 -4.86
CA ALA A 132 -1.15 -15.25 -4.00
C ALA A 132 -1.12 -15.66 -2.52
N LYS A 133 -1.31 -16.95 -2.21
CA LYS A 133 -1.15 -17.46 -0.83
C LYS A 133 0.28 -17.29 -0.32
N ALA A 134 1.28 -17.55 -1.15
CA ALA A 134 2.69 -17.34 -0.81
C ALA A 134 3.00 -15.87 -0.55
N CYS A 135 2.57 -14.96 -1.44
CA CYS A 135 2.69 -13.51 -1.23
C CYS A 135 1.97 -13.05 0.05
N SER A 136 0.77 -13.57 0.30
CA SER A 136 0.00 -13.27 1.52
C SER A 136 0.74 -13.74 2.79
N LYS A 137 1.29 -14.95 2.79
CA LYS A 137 2.08 -15.50 3.90
C LYS A 137 3.35 -14.67 4.14
N GLN A 138 4.06 -14.30 3.08
CA GLN A 138 5.24 -13.45 3.15
C GLN A 138 4.89 -12.07 3.72
N ASN A 139 3.86 -11.41 3.19
CA ASN A 139 3.41 -10.10 3.66
C ASN A 139 2.91 -10.12 5.11
N SER A 140 2.22 -11.19 5.52
CA SER A 140 1.81 -11.42 6.91
C SER A 140 3.03 -11.59 7.82
N GLY A 141 4.03 -12.35 7.38
CA GLY A 141 5.32 -12.50 8.08
C GLY A 141 6.05 -11.16 8.23
N ILE A 142 6.15 -10.36 7.17
CA ILE A 142 6.73 -9.01 7.19
C ILE A 142 5.93 -8.11 8.15
N SER A 143 4.60 -8.17 8.10
CA SER A 143 3.73 -7.36 8.96
C SER A 143 3.92 -7.70 10.44
N ARG A 144 4.11 -8.97 10.79
CA ARG A 144 4.33 -9.41 12.17
C ARG A 144 5.67 -8.93 12.74
N LYS A 145 6.68 -8.73 11.89
CA LYS A 145 8.00 -8.20 12.26
C LYS A 145 8.00 -6.70 12.56
N ARG A 146 6.90 -5.97 12.26
CA ARG A 146 6.82 -4.53 12.51
C ARG A 146 6.88 -4.26 14.02
N LYS A 147 7.98 -3.63 14.46
CA LYS A 147 8.21 -3.27 15.86
C LYS A 147 7.14 -2.33 16.42
N TYR A 148 6.71 -1.37 15.60
CA TYR A 148 5.70 -0.38 15.96
C TYR A 148 4.51 -0.46 15.02
N ASN A 149 3.32 -0.60 15.59
CA ASN A 149 2.04 -0.58 14.85
C ASN A 149 1.32 0.73 15.14
N HIS A 150 0.87 1.42 14.10
CA HIS A 150 0.04 2.62 14.30
C HIS A 150 -1.33 2.23 14.86
N LYS A 151 -1.95 3.12 15.63
CA LYS A 151 -3.29 2.92 16.22
C LYS A 151 -4.40 3.68 15.47
N MET A 152 -4.06 4.34 14.37
CA MET A 152 -5.03 5.10 13.55
C MET A 152 -5.95 4.19 12.72
N GLY A 153 -7.18 4.64 12.51
CA GLY A 153 -8.15 3.99 11.61
C GLY A 153 -7.99 4.37 10.13
N PRO A 154 -8.96 4.01 9.26
CA PRO A 154 -8.89 4.20 7.82
C PRO A 154 -8.67 5.64 7.34
N GLY A 155 -9.06 6.63 8.17
CA GLY A 155 -8.83 8.05 7.88
C GLY A 155 -7.39 8.53 8.11
N GLY A 156 -6.53 7.70 8.72
CA GLY A 156 -5.12 7.98 8.98
C GLY A 156 -4.89 9.34 9.68
N TYR A 157 -3.81 10.01 9.28
CA TYR A 157 -3.44 11.34 9.80
C TYR A 157 -4.48 12.40 9.50
N ARG A 158 -5.12 12.41 8.32
CA ARG A 158 -6.12 13.43 7.93
C ARG A 158 -7.25 13.58 8.95
N ARG A 159 -7.73 12.47 9.54
CA ARG A 159 -8.80 12.51 10.57
C ARG A 159 -8.28 12.60 12.00
N SER A 160 -6.98 12.34 12.21
CA SER A 160 -6.39 12.26 13.55
C SER A 160 -5.73 13.57 13.95
N ILE A 161 -5.06 14.26 13.01
CA ILE A 161 -4.41 15.56 13.23
C ILE A 161 -5.37 16.58 13.86
N PRO A 162 -6.59 16.83 13.30
CA PRO A 162 -7.49 17.81 13.90
C PRO A 162 -7.96 17.44 15.33
N LYS A 163 -7.95 16.15 15.67
CA LYS A 163 -8.30 15.69 17.02
C LYS A 163 -7.20 15.95 18.01
N TRP A 164 -5.95 15.78 17.59
CA TRP A 164 -4.76 16.05 18.41
C TRP A 164 -4.58 17.55 18.60
N GLU A 165 -4.72 18.35 17.54
CA GLU A 165 -4.68 19.82 17.62
C GLU A 165 -5.75 20.37 18.56
N LYS A 166 -6.98 19.83 18.51
CA LYS A 166 -8.04 20.22 19.44
C LYS A 166 -7.69 19.87 20.89
N MET A 167 -7.14 18.67 21.13
CA MET A 167 -6.71 18.26 22.47
C MET A 167 -5.63 19.19 23.02
N GLU A 168 -4.63 19.55 22.20
CA GLU A 168 -3.56 20.45 22.62
C GLU A 168 -4.07 21.86 22.87
N ALA A 169 -4.94 22.39 22.00
CA ALA A 169 -5.55 23.70 22.21
C ALA A 169 -6.40 23.74 23.50
N GLU A 170 -7.09 22.65 23.86
CA GLU A 170 -7.80 22.53 25.13
C GLU A 170 -6.85 22.54 26.34
N LEU A 171 -5.64 22.00 26.22
CA LEU A 171 -4.60 22.04 27.27
C LEU A 171 -3.94 23.42 27.37
N GLU A 172 -3.67 24.07 26.24
CA GLU A 172 -3.15 25.44 26.19
C GLU A 172 -4.13 26.44 26.80
N GLN A 173 -5.44 26.29 26.54
CA GLN A 173 -6.49 27.12 27.16
C GLN A 173 -6.55 26.96 28.68
N ARG A 174 -6.12 25.81 29.21
CA ARG A 174 -6.00 25.57 30.66
C ARG A 174 -4.69 26.10 31.24
N GLY A 175 -3.81 26.68 30.42
CA GLY A 175 -2.52 27.22 30.85
C GLY A 175 -1.43 26.17 31.06
N VAL A 176 -1.58 24.96 30.50
CA VAL A 176 -0.58 23.90 30.61
C VAL A 176 0.50 24.11 29.55
N ASN A 177 1.77 24.16 29.96
CA ASN A 177 2.90 24.21 29.03
C ASN A 177 3.09 22.85 28.36
N LEU A 178 2.95 22.78 27.04
CA LEU A 178 3.04 21.54 26.27
C LEU A 178 4.48 21.26 25.83
N PRO A 179 5.09 20.15 26.28
CA PRO A 179 6.40 19.73 25.75
C PRO A 179 6.41 19.53 24.24
N THR A 180 5.25 19.19 23.66
CA THR A 180 5.04 18.93 22.23
C THR A 180 4.83 20.19 21.38
N ALA A 181 4.77 21.38 21.99
CA ALA A 181 4.58 22.65 21.26
C ALA A 181 5.72 22.90 20.26
N ASN A 182 6.96 22.62 20.68
CA ASN A 182 8.16 22.85 19.87
C ASN A 182 8.57 21.64 19.01
N TRP A 183 7.77 20.58 18.99
CA TRP A 183 8.14 19.36 18.27
C TRP A 183 7.92 19.51 16.75
N PRO A 184 8.83 19.00 15.92
CA PRO A 184 8.58 18.89 14.49
C PRO A 184 7.29 18.10 14.20
N GLN A 185 6.48 18.59 13.26
CA GLN A 185 5.15 18.03 12.97
C GLN A 185 5.21 16.52 12.64
N ARG A 186 6.26 16.07 11.97
CA ARG A 186 6.48 14.65 11.63
C ARG A 186 6.68 13.79 12.89
N SER A 187 7.54 14.23 13.80
CA SER A 187 7.82 13.58 15.09
C SER A 187 6.56 13.51 15.95
N LYS A 188 5.81 14.62 16.01
CA LYS A 188 4.54 14.76 16.72
C LYS A 188 3.45 13.82 16.17
N CYS A 189 3.27 13.79 14.85
CA CYS A 189 2.31 12.89 14.22
C CYS A 189 2.67 11.41 14.45
N TRP A 190 3.96 11.04 14.37
CA TRP A 190 4.39 9.69 14.71
C TRP A 190 4.09 9.36 16.17
N TYR A 191 4.40 10.26 17.10
CA TYR A 191 4.16 10.05 18.52
C TYR A 191 2.69 9.72 18.82
N TYR A 192 1.77 10.60 18.43
CA TYR A 192 0.33 10.37 18.65
C TYR A 192 -0.22 9.20 17.83
N GLY A 193 0.24 9.03 16.59
CA GLY A 193 -0.22 7.97 15.68
C GLY A 193 0.12 6.56 16.16
N TYR A 194 1.17 6.42 16.98
CA TYR A 194 1.66 5.14 17.49
C TYR A 194 1.31 4.89 18.97
N GLY A 195 0.50 5.77 19.56
CA GLY A 195 -0.10 5.57 20.88
C GLY A 195 0.55 6.37 22.01
N GLY A 196 1.29 7.43 21.67
CA GLY A 196 1.59 8.51 22.61
C GLY A 196 0.37 9.37 22.87
N SER A 197 0.28 9.96 24.06
CA SER A 197 -0.77 10.90 24.45
C SER A 197 -0.23 11.86 25.50
N LEU A 198 -0.95 12.95 25.75
CA LEU A 198 -0.66 13.86 26.86
C LEU A 198 -1.59 13.55 28.04
N SER A 199 -1.06 13.73 29.26
CA SER A 199 -1.85 13.78 30.48
C SER A 199 -2.61 15.11 30.59
N SER A 200 -3.53 15.23 31.54
CA SER A 200 -4.17 16.51 31.90
C SER A 200 -3.17 17.60 32.25
N ASP A 201 -2.02 17.20 32.79
CA ASP A 201 -0.97 18.10 33.29
C ASP A 201 0.12 18.38 32.24
N GLY A 202 -0.06 17.89 31.01
CA GLY A 202 0.90 18.08 29.91
C GLY A 202 2.05 17.07 29.87
N THR A 203 2.14 16.17 30.86
CA THR A 203 3.14 15.08 30.87
C THR A 203 2.92 14.10 29.72
N LEU A 204 4.02 13.69 29.07
CA LEU A 204 4.01 12.70 28.00
C LEU A 204 3.68 11.29 28.53
N ILE A 205 2.67 10.66 27.95
CA ILE A 205 2.25 9.29 28.25
C ILE A 205 2.68 8.38 27.10
N PHE A 206 3.48 7.37 27.42
CA PHE A 206 3.98 6.37 26.48
C PHE A 206 3.36 5.00 26.75
N SER A 207 3.07 4.23 25.70
CA SER A 207 2.83 2.79 25.86
C SER A 207 4.16 2.02 25.89
N ASP A 208 4.21 0.89 26.60
CA ASP A 208 5.45 0.09 26.78
C ASP A 208 6.17 -0.20 25.47
N LYS A 209 5.42 -0.45 24.39
CA LYS A 209 5.97 -0.76 23.07
C LYS A 209 6.71 0.41 22.42
N ILE A 210 6.31 1.65 22.69
CA ILE A 210 6.93 2.84 22.09
C ILE A 210 7.86 3.57 23.06
N LYS A 211 7.87 3.22 24.35
CA LYS A 211 8.59 3.94 25.41
C LYS A 211 10.03 4.27 25.04
N ARG A 212 10.85 3.25 24.70
CA ARG A 212 12.25 3.45 24.28
C ARG A 212 12.40 4.40 23.09
N ALA A 213 11.55 4.26 22.07
CA ALA A 213 11.64 5.12 20.88
C ALA A 213 11.19 6.55 21.17
N ALA A 214 10.21 6.71 22.06
CA ALA A 214 9.69 8.02 22.42
C ALA A 214 10.66 8.77 23.35
N GLU A 215 11.29 8.10 24.32
CA GLU A 215 12.35 8.69 25.15
C GLU A 215 13.52 9.19 24.28
N ARG A 216 13.97 8.37 23.32
CA ARG A 216 15.00 8.78 22.34
C ARG A 216 14.55 9.90 21.42
N LEU A 217 13.26 10.00 21.12
CA LEU A 217 12.72 11.08 20.31
C LEU A 217 12.81 12.41 21.05
N VAL A 218 12.49 12.42 22.35
CA VAL A 218 12.70 13.60 23.21
C VAL A 218 14.18 13.98 23.22
N GLU A 219 15.07 13.03 23.45
CA GLU A 219 16.53 13.25 23.43
C GLU A 219 17.03 13.84 22.10
N ALA A 220 16.52 13.32 20.97
CA ALA A 220 16.89 13.81 19.65
C ALA A 220 16.42 15.26 19.41
N ILE A 221 15.22 15.60 19.88
CA ILE A 221 14.66 16.95 19.80
C ILE A 221 15.45 17.92 20.70
N ASP A 222 15.86 17.48 21.89
CA ASP A 222 16.69 18.29 22.79
C ASP A 222 18.08 18.55 22.17
N LYS A 223 18.69 17.54 21.53
CA LYS A 223 19.96 17.69 20.80
C LYS A 223 19.83 18.61 19.59
N SER A 224 18.69 18.52 18.88
CA SER A 224 18.37 19.42 17.77
C SER A 224 18.23 20.86 18.25
N SER A 225 17.53 21.06 19.37
CA SER A 225 17.32 22.37 19.99
C SER A 225 18.62 23.00 20.51
N LYS A 226 19.57 22.18 20.98
CA LYS A 226 20.91 22.62 21.37
C LYS A 226 21.86 22.88 20.19
N GLY A 227 21.47 22.50 18.97
CA GLY A 227 22.31 22.60 17.77
C GLY A 227 23.38 21.51 17.64
N GLU A 228 23.40 20.51 18.52
CA GLU A 228 24.31 19.35 18.42
C GLU A 228 23.92 18.41 17.28
N PHE A 229 22.63 18.39 16.95
CA PHE A 229 22.08 17.60 15.85
C PHE A 229 21.43 18.53 14.84
N VAL A 230 21.88 18.48 13.59
CA VAL A 230 21.27 19.23 12.49
C VAL A 230 20.51 18.24 11.61
N PRO A 231 19.16 18.26 11.60
CA PRO A 231 18.36 17.45 10.70
C PRO A 231 18.72 17.73 9.23
N GLU A 232 18.98 16.68 8.45
CA GLU A 232 19.18 16.77 7.00
C GLU A 232 18.16 15.86 6.30
N ARG A 233 17.15 16.45 5.64
CA ARG A 233 16.13 15.70 4.87
C ARG A 233 15.44 14.63 5.72
N GLU A 234 15.50 13.37 5.29
CA GLU A 234 14.94 12.23 6.00
C GLU A 234 15.75 11.75 7.21
N LYS A 235 16.95 12.33 7.47
CA LYS A 235 17.80 12.05 8.62
C LYS A 235 17.54 13.06 9.73
N ASP A 236 16.29 13.10 10.17
CA ASP A 236 15.79 13.97 11.22
C ASP A 236 15.71 13.25 12.57
N GLU A 237 15.17 13.93 13.58
CA GLU A 237 15.06 13.45 14.96
C GLU A 237 14.29 12.13 15.04
N LEU A 238 13.22 12.00 14.25
CA LEU A 238 12.41 10.80 14.24
C LEU A 238 13.16 9.61 13.62
N THR A 239 13.93 9.83 12.56
CA THR A 239 14.74 8.75 11.97
C THR A 239 15.87 8.33 12.91
N TRP A 240 16.48 9.29 13.62
CA TRP A 240 17.49 9.00 14.64
C TRP A 240 16.90 8.19 15.80
N ALA A 241 15.74 8.59 16.33
CA ALA A 241 15.08 7.94 17.46
C ALA A 241 14.63 6.49 17.16
N LEU A 242 14.26 6.21 15.90
CA LEU A 242 13.80 4.88 15.48
C LEU A 242 14.91 3.91 15.09
N GLU A 243 16.17 4.39 15.03
CA GLU A 243 17.37 3.61 14.67
C GLU A 243 17.23 2.88 13.31
N ASN A 244 16.33 3.35 12.45
CA ASN A 244 15.99 2.70 11.19
C ASN A 244 15.86 3.76 10.10
N ARG A 245 16.67 3.61 9.05
CA ARG A 245 16.64 4.49 7.87
C ARG A 245 15.22 4.58 7.30
N GLU A 246 14.88 5.76 6.81
CA GLU A 246 13.60 5.97 6.16
C GLU A 246 13.53 5.21 4.82
N HIS A 247 12.41 4.53 4.58
CA HIS A 247 12.20 3.83 3.32
C HIS A 247 11.85 4.83 2.19
N PRO A 248 12.40 4.65 0.98
CA PRO A 248 12.12 5.52 -0.15
C PRO A 248 10.63 5.50 -0.55
N GLY A 249 10.14 6.64 -1.02
CA GLY A 249 8.81 6.78 -1.61
C GLY A 249 7.69 7.21 -0.65
N ARG A 250 7.83 6.99 0.67
CA ARG A 250 6.82 7.42 1.66
C ARG A 250 7.45 8.01 2.91
N THR A 251 6.87 9.09 3.41
CA THR A 251 7.29 9.78 4.64
C THR A 251 6.52 9.24 5.84
N ARG A 252 7.23 8.56 6.73
CA ARG A 252 6.78 8.14 8.07
C ARG A 252 6.33 9.37 8.85
N GLY A 253 5.35 9.18 9.74
CA GLY A 253 4.73 10.30 10.46
C GLY A 253 3.73 11.12 9.65
N LEU A 254 3.74 11.08 8.30
CA LEU A 254 2.85 11.92 7.48
C LEU A 254 1.88 11.15 6.57
N GLY A 255 1.95 9.81 6.56
CA GLY A 255 1.02 8.96 5.81
C GLY A 255 1.51 8.67 4.40
N ASN A 256 0.61 8.61 3.41
CA ASN A 256 0.98 8.34 2.02
C ASN A 256 1.49 9.59 1.30
N VAL A 257 2.56 10.20 1.84
CA VAL A 257 3.14 11.47 1.38
C VAL A 257 4.56 11.21 0.89
N THR A 258 4.89 11.68 -0.31
CA THR A 258 6.24 11.54 -0.88
C THR A 258 7.23 12.45 -0.17
N TRP A 259 8.52 12.14 -0.24
CA TRP A 259 9.56 12.94 0.43
C TRP A 259 9.58 14.41 -0.01
N LYS A 260 9.32 14.70 -1.29
CA LYS A 260 9.25 16.08 -1.80
C LYS A 260 8.18 16.93 -1.10
N VAL A 261 7.08 16.31 -0.68
CA VAL A 261 5.99 17.00 0.03
C VAL A 261 6.25 16.98 1.54
N GLY A 262 6.76 15.87 2.06
CA GLY A 262 7.05 15.68 3.49
C GLY A 262 8.21 16.50 4.02
N PHE A 263 9.18 16.85 3.17
CA PHE A 263 10.33 17.69 3.49
C PHE A 263 10.33 18.92 2.55
N PRO A 264 9.52 19.94 2.88
CA PRO A 264 9.33 21.09 2.00
C PRO A 264 10.61 21.92 1.80
N GLU A 265 11.43 22.04 2.84
CA GLU A 265 12.71 22.76 2.83
C GLU A 265 13.70 22.14 1.83
N ASP A 266 13.67 20.82 1.69
CA ASP A 266 14.56 20.06 0.83
C ASP A 266 14.02 19.78 -0.58
N ARG A 267 12.90 20.40 -0.97
CA ARG A 267 12.27 20.16 -2.29
C ARG A 267 13.24 20.25 -3.47
N GLY A 268 14.20 21.18 -3.40
CA GLY A 268 15.21 21.37 -4.44
C GLY A 268 16.25 20.25 -4.51
N SER A 269 16.54 19.58 -3.38
CA SER A 269 17.57 18.53 -3.29
C SER A 269 17.12 17.19 -3.88
N TYR A 270 15.81 16.92 -3.92
CA TYR A 270 15.25 15.69 -4.48
C TYR A 270 15.34 15.59 -6.02
N ARG A 271 15.63 16.69 -6.73
CA ARG A 271 15.80 16.68 -8.20
C ARG A 271 17.17 16.20 -8.67
N LYS A 272 18.16 16.09 -7.78
CA LYS A 272 19.49 15.60 -8.15
C LYS A 272 19.59 14.11 -7.82
N ARG A 273 19.74 13.27 -8.85
CA ARG A 273 20.56 12.07 -8.65
C ARG A 273 21.92 12.60 -8.20
N ARG A 274 22.32 12.41 -6.93
CA ARG A 274 23.75 12.44 -6.61
C ARG A 274 24.36 11.46 -7.60
N THR A 275 25.22 11.94 -8.48
CA THR A 275 26.02 11.04 -9.29
C THR A 275 26.75 10.17 -8.27
N LEU A 276 26.65 8.85 -8.40
CA LEU A 276 27.36 7.88 -7.56
C LEU A 276 28.83 8.33 -7.36
N SER A 277 29.39 8.90 -8.42
CA SER A 277 30.64 9.64 -8.53
C SER A 277 30.99 10.60 -7.39
N GLU A 278 30.11 11.47 -6.89
CA GLU A 278 30.46 12.43 -5.83
C GLU A 278 30.64 11.74 -4.46
N ALA A 279 29.81 10.74 -4.17
CA ALA A 279 29.96 9.93 -2.96
C ALA A 279 31.19 9.03 -3.04
N ASP A 280 31.41 8.38 -4.19
CA ASP A 280 32.59 7.55 -4.46
C ASP A 280 33.89 8.36 -4.48
N ALA A 281 33.84 9.64 -4.87
CA ALA A 281 34.99 10.55 -4.80
C ALA A 281 35.32 10.94 -3.35
N LYS A 282 34.29 11.17 -2.52
CA LYS A 282 34.50 11.45 -1.08
C LYS A 282 35.04 10.22 -0.35
N ILE A 283 34.54 9.02 -0.69
CA ILE A 283 35.03 7.75 -0.14
C ILE A 283 36.51 7.56 -0.52
N ARG A 284 36.86 7.67 -1.80
CA ARG A 284 38.26 7.59 -2.26
C ARG A 284 39.17 8.62 -1.61
N SER A 285 38.68 9.85 -1.39
CA SER A 285 39.44 10.89 -0.68
C SER A 285 39.67 10.57 0.79
N LEU A 286 38.73 9.89 1.45
CA LEU A 286 38.89 9.45 2.84
C LEU A 286 39.79 8.22 2.94
N GLU A 287 39.69 7.28 2.00
CA GLU A 287 40.58 6.11 1.88
C GLU A 287 42.03 6.57 1.69
N GLY A 288 42.31 7.50 0.77
CA GLY A 288 43.67 8.01 0.59
C GLY A 288 44.24 8.75 1.81
N LYS A 289 43.40 9.41 2.61
CA LYS A 289 43.84 10.00 3.90
C LYS A 289 44.14 8.93 4.94
N LEU A 290 43.40 7.84 4.94
CA LEU A 290 43.64 6.71 5.84
C LEU A 290 44.95 6.00 5.46
N ASP A 291 45.19 5.81 4.16
CA ASP A 291 46.42 5.21 3.64
C ASP A 291 47.65 6.05 4.03
N GLY A 292 47.60 7.37 3.87
CA GLY A 292 48.67 8.27 4.33
C GLY A 292 48.95 8.17 5.84
N ILE A 293 47.89 8.08 6.67
CA ILE A 293 48.05 7.86 8.12
C ILE A 293 48.68 6.49 8.40
N THR A 294 48.34 5.46 7.64
CA THR A 294 48.94 4.13 7.82
C THR A 294 50.41 4.09 7.41
N GLU A 295 50.81 4.83 6.38
CA GLU A 295 52.21 4.98 5.96
C GLU A 295 53.03 5.73 7.02
N ASP A 296 52.51 6.84 7.55
CA ASP A 296 53.14 7.59 8.63
C ASP A 296 53.30 6.73 9.90
N MET A 297 52.28 5.93 10.23
CA MET A 297 52.33 4.98 11.35
C MET A 297 53.36 3.87 11.13
N ALA A 298 53.52 3.39 9.89
CA ALA A 298 54.55 2.39 9.55
C ALA A 298 55.96 2.98 9.64
N PHE A 299 56.14 4.22 9.18
CA PHE A 299 57.40 4.95 9.28
C PHE A 299 57.81 5.19 10.73
N LEU A 300 56.88 5.62 11.58
CA LEU A 300 57.12 5.79 13.01
C LEU A 300 57.48 4.45 13.70
N ARG A 301 56.82 3.34 13.33
CA ARG A 301 57.18 2.00 13.83
C ARG A 301 58.60 1.60 13.45
N HIS A 302 59.02 1.90 12.23
CA HIS A 302 60.37 1.61 11.77
C HIS A 302 61.42 2.40 12.56
N ILE A 303 61.19 3.69 12.82
CA ILE A 303 62.07 4.52 13.66
C ILE A 303 62.13 4.00 15.10
N LEU A 304 60.98 3.64 15.67
CA LEU A 304 60.92 3.11 17.04
C LEU A 304 61.64 1.76 17.17
N ALA A 305 61.54 0.89 16.15
CA ALA A 305 62.26 -0.38 16.10
C ALA A 305 63.79 -0.20 16.01
N GLN A 306 64.26 0.81 15.25
CA GLN A 306 65.69 1.14 15.17
C GLN A 306 66.27 1.64 16.50
N ASN A 307 65.44 2.28 17.34
CA ASN A 307 65.82 2.75 18.68
C ASN A 307 65.62 1.68 19.78
N GLY A 308 65.36 0.42 19.42
CA GLY A 308 65.26 -0.70 20.37
C GLY A 308 63.96 -0.74 21.18
N ILE A 309 62.95 0.04 20.81
CA ILE A 309 61.66 0.09 21.51
C ILE A 309 60.66 -0.83 20.79
N ASN A 310 60.39 -2.00 21.38
CA ASN A 310 59.40 -2.94 20.84
C ASN A 310 57.97 -2.45 21.10
N THR A 311 57.30 -1.95 20.05
CA THR A 311 55.85 -1.67 20.08
C THR A 311 55.09 -2.77 19.35
N ALA A 312 54.91 -3.92 20.00
CA ALA A 312 54.00 -4.95 19.48
C ALA A 312 52.55 -4.42 19.56
N PRO A 313 51.73 -4.56 18.49
CA PRO A 313 50.34 -4.16 18.54
C PRO A 313 49.58 -5.03 19.55
N GLN A 314 48.89 -4.42 20.52
CA GLN A 314 47.87 -5.09 21.30
C GLN A 314 46.69 -5.41 20.37
N THR A 315 46.68 -6.60 19.78
CA THR A 315 45.53 -7.08 19.00
C THR A 315 44.37 -7.34 19.95
N ARG A 316 43.43 -6.39 20.07
CA ARG A 316 42.07 -6.74 20.49
C ARG A 316 41.41 -7.49 19.34
N PRO A 317 40.84 -8.68 19.55
CA PRO A 317 40.13 -9.39 18.50
C PRO A 317 38.82 -8.65 18.23
N HIS A 318 38.80 -7.77 17.23
CA HIS A 318 37.54 -7.28 16.69
C HIS A 318 37.08 -8.27 15.63
N ALA A 319 36.46 -9.35 16.10
CA ALA A 319 35.82 -10.36 15.29
C ALA A 319 34.82 -9.73 14.28
N ASP A 320 34.85 -10.22 13.05
CA ASP A 320 33.70 -10.45 12.17
C ASP A 320 32.58 -9.39 12.11
N MET A 321 32.91 -8.15 11.74
CA MET A 321 31.92 -7.12 11.40
C MET A 321 31.91 -6.73 9.91
N ILE A 322 32.53 -7.52 9.03
CA ILE A 322 32.48 -7.30 7.57
C ILE A 322 31.50 -8.29 6.87
N ALA A 323 31.06 -9.35 7.54
CA ALA A 323 30.10 -10.33 7.00
C ALA A 323 28.61 -9.88 7.07
N SER A 324 28.32 -8.65 7.50
CA SER A 324 26.94 -8.16 7.65
C SER A 324 26.42 -7.35 6.46
N TYR A 325 27.21 -7.09 5.41
CA TYR A 325 26.68 -6.58 4.14
C TYR A 325 26.05 -7.71 3.31
N LYS A 326 25.21 -8.54 3.93
CA LYS A 326 24.15 -9.22 3.20
C LYS A 326 23.23 -8.13 2.67
N LYS A 327 23.31 -7.89 1.36
CA LYS A 327 22.31 -7.18 0.56
C LYS A 327 20.92 -7.49 1.13
N SER A 328 20.31 -6.52 1.80
CA SER A 328 18.93 -6.60 2.23
C SER A 328 18.05 -6.41 0.99
N SER A 329 17.80 -7.50 0.28
CA SER A 329 16.84 -7.60 -0.81
C SER A 329 15.42 -7.55 -0.26
N VAL A 330 14.94 -6.34 0.08
CA VAL A 330 13.52 -6.11 0.45
C VAL A 330 12.81 -5.22 -0.58
N ALA A 331 13.39 -5.08 -1.77
CA ALA A 331 12.80 -4.32 -2.89
C ALA A 331 13.21 -4.85 -4.27
N SER A 332 13.38 -6.16 -4.42
CA SER A 332 13.55 -6.79 -5.74
C SER A 332 12.41 -7.79 -5.92
N THR A 333 11.38 -7.40 -6.68
CA THR A 333 10.61 -8.37 -7.45
C THR A 333 11.62 -8.97 -8.42
N GLN A 334 12.14 -10.16 -8.12
CA GLN A 334 12.80 -10.94 -9.15
C GLN A 334 11.72 -11.26 -10.17
N LEU A 335 11.90 -10.75 -11.39
CA LEU A 335 11.30 -11.40 -12.55
C LEU A 335 11.84 -12.83 -12.54
N ILE A 336 10.93 -13.79 -12.54
CA ILE A 336 11.24 -15.22 -12.59
C ILE A 336 12.03 -15.45 -13.90
N PRO A 337 13.27 -15.95 -13.87
CA PRO A 337 13.89 -16.52 -15.05
C PRO A 337 13.21 -17.87 -15.27
N GLY A 338 12.40 -17.95 -16.33
CA GLY A 338 11.56 -19.12 -16.60
C GLY A 338 10.50 -18.82 -17.64
N GLN A 339 10.93 -18.22 -18.75
CA GLN A 339 10.24 -18.24 -20.03
C GLN A 339 11.35 -18.24 -21.06
N ASN A 340 11.70 -19.44 -21.55
CA ASN A 340 12.35 -19.72 -22.84
C ASN A 340 12.64 -21.23 -23.03
N ASP A 341 12.33 -22.09 -22.05
CA ASP A 341 12.58 -23.53 -22.18
C ASP A 341 11.55 -24.26 -23.07
N ASP A 342 10.43 -23.61 -23.43
CA ASP A 342 9.40 -24.20 -24.31
C ASP A 342 9.74 -24.06 -25.81
N GLN A 343 10.82 -23.37 -26.19
CA GLN A 343 11.24 -23.26 -27.59
C GLN A 343 12.37 -24.21 -27.98
N GLU A 344 13.19 -24.68 -27.02
CA GLU A 344 14.25 -25.66 -27.30
C GLU A 344 13.70 -27.09 -27.39
N GLU A 345 12.71 -27.50 -26.57
CA GLU A 345 12.07 -28.82 -26.70
C GLU A 345 11.28 -28.97 -28.01
N ALA A 346 10.73 -27.88 -28.54
CA ALA A 346 10.02 -27.89 -29.82
C ALA A 346 10.96 -27.98 -31.04
N GLN A 347 12.21 -27.50 -30.92
CA GLN A 347 13.23 -27.64 -31.96
C GLN A 347 13.90 -29.02 -31.94
N GLN A 348 14.11 -29.59 -30.74
CA GLN A 348 14.68 -30.94 -30.61
C GLN A 348 13.74 -32.04 -31.10
N MET A 349 12.42 -31.91 -30.89
CA MET A 349 11.44 -32.86 -31.45
C MET A 349 11.22 -32.73 -32.96
N ALA A 350 11.60 -31.60 -33.59
CA ALA A 350 11.51 -31.42 -35.03
C ALA A 350 12.71 -31.98 -35.79
N GLU A 351 13.87 -32.10 -35.12
CA GLU A 351 15.11 -32.65 -35.69
C GLU A 351 15.18 -34.18 -35.58
N GLU A 352 14.49 -34.79 -34.61
CA GLU A 352 14.32 -36.26 -34.50
C GLU A 352 13.22 -36.84 -35.42
N ALA A 353 12.53 -35.98 -36.20
CA ALA A 353 11.48 -36.38 -37.15
C ALA A 353 11.88 -36.25 -38.64
N GLN A 354 13.17 -36.04 -38.92
CA GLN A 354 13.81 -36.26 -40.23
C GLN A 354 14.68 -37.50 -40.19
#